data_AF-A0A4P5V0J3-F1
#
_entry.id   AF-A0A4P5V0J3-F1
#
_cell.length_a   1.000
_cell.length_b   1.000
_cell.length_c   1.000
_cell.angle_alpha   90.00
_cell.angle_beta   90.00
_cell.angle_gamma   90.00
#
_symmetry.space_group_name_H-M   'P 1'
#
loop_
_entity.id
_entity.type
_entity.pdbx_description
1 polymer ?
#
loop_
_entity_poly.entity_id
_entity_poly.type
_entity_poly.pdbx_seq_one_letter_code
_entity_poly.pdbx_strand_id
1 'polypeptide(L)'
;MPLLIRALDWRDLAALRRMSVQGICLHTEAALTRDTHPLTVGIAGYMIVGSSAATFVAREPGAQPAFAQLRSSGTHARVHFLAPASGQLPPHTGSALLEELAAEAGRRGAQNLIAEVDEHSAEFEMLRRSGFSIYARQEIYQLQPPVPPGPSSALRKRTAADGLAVLALYDNVVPRLVQQVEPAPSAKGNGYVFTRGGELQAFLQVGRGTRGCFVQPFLHPEVQDAISVVVGGFLQLEAHQSGNPLYWCVRSYQQWMRHTLLDFGFTLYGQQAVMVKRLVVPVRRALLDRLAVLPAPEIKVSARITESARADLLPALAGYAARPNLPAEFAPVPGTLPAWERLN
;
A
#
# COMPACT_ATOMS: atom_id res chain seq x y z
N MET A 1 21.06 -29.79 -2.75
CA MET A 1 19.59 -29.98 -2.71
C MET A 1 18.92 -28.66 -3.04
N PRO A 2 17.80 -28.64 -3.76
CA PRO A 2 17.10 -27.41 -4.08
C PRO A 2 16.53 -26.74 -2.83
N LEU A 3 16.25 -25.44 -2.94
CA LEU A 3 15.51 -24.66 -1.95
C LEU A 3 14.19 -25.37 -1.61
N LEU A 4 13.96 -25.64 -0.32
CA LEU A 4 12.72 -26.26 0.16
C LEU A 4 11.90 -25.23 0.94
N ILE A 5 10.67 -24.98 0.50
CA ILE A 5 9.70 -24.15 1.23
C ILE A 5 8.55 -25.02 1.72
N ARG A 6 8.18 -24.87 2.98
CA ARG A 6 7.04 -25.57 3.58
C ARG A 6 6.40 -24.76 4.70
N ALA A 7 5.19 -25.14 5.10
CA ALA A 7 4.56 -24.58 6.29
C ALA A 7 5.39 -24.85 7.56
N LEU A 8 5.28 -23.94 8.53
CA LEU A 8 5.94 -24.04 9.83
C LEU A 8 5.52 -25.32 10.57
N ASP A 9 6.50 -26.04 11.10
CA ASP A 9 6.31 -27.19 12.00
C ASP A 9 6.73 -26.78 13.43
N TRP A 10 6.24 -27.48 14.46
CA TRP A 10 6.64 -27.25 15.85
C TRP A 10 8.16 -27.32 16.04
N ARG A 11 8.88 -28.15 15.25
CA ARG A 11 10.35 -28.27 15.30
C ARG A 11 11.07 -26.99 14.88
N ASP A 12 10.39 -26.15 14.10
CA ASP A 12 10.95 -24.90 13.61
C ASP A 12 10.77 -23.74 14.60
N LEU A 13 9.98 -23.91 15.69
CA LEU A 13 9.70 -22.84 16.65
C LEU A 13 10.97 -22.31 17.33
N ALA A 14 11.91 -23.19 17.68
CA ALA A 14 13.19 -22.78 18.26
C ALA A 14 14.06 -22.01 17.25
N ALA A 15 14.00 -22.36 15.96
CA ALA A 15 14.67 -21.62 14.91
C ALA A 15 14.00 -20.26 14.66
N LEU A 16 12.66 -20.22 14.60
CA LEU A 16 11.87 -18.99 14.47
C LEU A 16 12.14 -18.02 15.62
N ARG A 17 12.26 -18.50 16.86
CA ARG A 17 12.60 -17.67 18.03
C ARG A 17 13.99 -17.03 17.91
N ARG A 18 14.96 -17.78 17.38
CA ARG A 18 16.32 -17.25 17.19
C ARG A 18 16.35 -16.24 16.05
N MET A 19 15.66 -16.55 14.95
CA MET A 19 15.62 -15.71 13.75
C MET A 19 14.72 -14.49 13.89
N SER A 20 13.76 -14.49 14.83
CA SER A 20 12.92 -13.32 15.07
C SER A 20 13.71 -12.08 15.50
N VAL A 21 14.88 -12.26 16.11
CA VAL A 21 15.77 -11.15 16.50
C VAL A 21 16.38 -10.46 15.27
N GLN A 22 16.53 -11.19 14.16
CA GLN A 22 17.11 -10.71 12.90
C GLN A 22 16.03 -10.41 11.86
N GLY A 23 14.75 -10.48 12.21
CA GLY A 23 13.66 -10.27 11.29
C GLY A 23 13.11 -8.85 11.30
N ILE A 24 12.25 -8.59 10.33
CA ILE A 24 11.58 -7.31 10.11
C ILE A 24 10.07 -7.50 10.02
N CYS A 25 9.32 -6.60 10.65
CA CYS A 25 7.87 -6.52 10.55
C CYS A 25 7.50 -5.59 9.40
N LEU A 26 6.72 -6.07 8.44
CA LEU A 26 6.25 -5.29 7.28
C LEU A 26 4.81 -4.76 7.48
N HIS A 27 4.41 -4.59 8.74
CA HIS A 27 3.14 -4.00 9.13
C HIS A 27 3.37 -3.03 10.29
N THR A 28 3.38 -1.74 9.97
CA THR A 28 3.89 -0.68 10.85
C THR A 28 3.07 -0.52 12.12
N GLU A 29 1.73 -0.58 12.04
CA GLU A 29 0.87 -0.52 13.23
C GLU A 29 1.26 -1.62 14.23
N ALA A 30 1.45 -2.86 13.77
CA ALA A 30 1.84 -3.95 14.67
C ALA A 30 3.26 -3.77 15.22
N ALA A 31 4.21 -3.37 14.37
CA ALA A 31 5.60 -3.15 14.77
C ALA A 31 5.75 -2.11 15.87
N LEU A 32 4.94 -1.04 15.83
CA LEU A 32 5.05 0.11 16.74
C LEU A 32 4.18 -0.02 17.99
N THR A 33 3.05 -0.73 17.92
CA THR A 33 2.10 -0.80 19.04
C THR A 33 2.22 -2.08 19.86
N ARG A 34 2.65 -3.18 19.25
CA ARG A 34 2.67 -4.51 19.90
C ARG A 34 4.08 -5.05 19.94
N ASP A 35 4.36 -5.88 20.95
CA ASP A 35 5.45 -6.84 20.83
C ASP A 35 5.09 -7.80 19.69
N THR A 36 5.59 -7.50 18.50
CA THR A 36 5.41 -8.37 17.34
C THR A 36 6.33 -9.56 17.52
N HIS A 37 6.00 -10.47 18.43
CA HIS A 37 6.75 -11.70 18.63
C HIS A 37 6.33 -12.68 17.53
N PRO A 38 7.20 -13.03 16.55
CA PRO A 38 6.83 -13.87 15.41
C PRO A 38 6.34 -15.26 15.83
N LEU A 39 6.75 -15.72 17.01
CA LEU A 39 6.24 -16.92 17.66
C LEU A 39 4.74 -16.90 17.91
N THR A 40 4.15 -15.77 18.32
CA THR A 40 2.70 -15.70 18.57
C THR A 40 1.92 -15.91 17.28
N VAL A 41 2.39 -15.33 16.18
CA VAL A 41 1.81 -15.50 14.84
C VAL A 41 2.05 -16.92 14.32
N GLY A 42 3.24 -17.49 14.56
CA GLY A 42 3.59 -18.86 14.18
C GLY A 42 2.78 -19.92 14.93
N ILE A 43 2.64 -19.77 16.26
CA ILE A 43 1.82 -20.65 17.11
C ILE A 43 0.34 -20.51 16.73
N ALA A 44 -0.17 -19.29 16.54
CA ALA A 44 -1.56 -19.09 16.13
C ALA A 44 -1.85 -19.67 14.73
N GLY A 45 -0.89 -19.63 13.80
CA GLY A 45 -1.01 -20.26 12.48
C GLY A 45 -0.96 -21.79 12.53
N TYR A 46 -0.17 -22.35 13.44
CA TYR A 46 -0.02 -23.81 13.61
C TYR A 46 -1.18 -24.44 14.42
N MET A 47 -1.62 -23.78 15.49
CA MET A 47 -2.58 -24.33 16.46
C MET A 47 -4.05 -24.09 16.08
N ILE A 48 -4.35 -23.08 15.25
CA ILE A 48 -5.73 -22.69 14.95
C ILE A 48 -6.03 -23.00 13.48
N VAL A 49 -6.82 -24.05 13.24
CA VAL A 49 -7.36 -24.35 11.91
C VAL A 49 -8.19 -23.16 11.43
N GLY A 50 -7.91 -22.65 10.23
CA GLY A 50 -8.56 -21.44 9.72
C GLY A 50 -8.03 -20.12 10.29
N SER A 51 -6.86 -20.14 10.96
CA SER A 51 -6.20 -18.93 11.44
C SER A 51 -6.01 -17.92 10.30
N SER A 52 -6.23 -16.64 10.63
CA SER A 52 -5.83 -15.54 9.75
C SER A 52 -4.32 -15.56 9.47
N ALA A 53 -3.51 -16.19 10.31
CA ALA A 53 -2.07 -16.26 10.17
C ALA A 53 -1.61 -17.50 9.36
N ALA A 54 -0.51 -17.34 8.61
CA ALA A 54 0.26 -18.44 8.04
C ALA A 54 1.74 -18.17 8.25
N THR A 55 2.56 -19.20 8.47
CA THR A 55 4.02 -19.06 8.53
C THR A 55 4.66 -20.12 7.66
N PHE A 56 5.59 -19.70 6.81
CA PHE A 56 6.38 -20.57 5.95
C PHE A 56 7.84 -20.50 6.34
N VAL A 57 8.54 -21.63 6.18
CA VAL A 57 9.98 -21.76 6.37
C VAL A 57 10.63 -22.18 5.07
N ALA A 58 11.68 -21.47 4.69
CA ALA A 58 12.57 -21.81 3.59
C ALA A 58 13.88 -22.35 4.15
N ARG A 59 14.34 -23.49 3.60
CA ARG A 59 15.60 -24.12 3.95
C ARG A 59 16.41 -24.38 2.69
N GLU A 60 17.62 -23.86 2.69
CA GLU A 60 18.62 -24.08 1.65
C GLU A 60 19.86 -24.69 2.29
N PRO A 61 20.50 -25.71 1.68
CA PRO A 61 21.69 -26.33 2.23
C PRO A 61 22.81 -25.31 2.43
N GLY A 62 23.39 -25.27 3.63
CA GLY A 62 24.49 -24.34 3.97
C GLY A 62 24.04 -22.91 4.29
N ALA A 63 22.76 -22.58 4.16
CA ALA A 63 22.20 -21.29 4.54
C ALA A 63 21.38 -21.38 5.84
N GLN A 64 21.19 -20.22 6.49
CA GLN A 64 20.30 -20.13 7.64
C GLN A 64 18.83 -20.25 7.18
N PRO A 65 17.95 -20.85 8.01
CA PRO A 65 16.54 -20.96 7.69
C PRO A 65 15.88 -19.58 7.65
N ALA A 66 15.06 -19.35 6.65
CA ALA A 66 14.29 -18.13 6.49
C ALA A 66 12.81 -18.37 6.73
N PHE A 67 12.11 -17.36 7.20
CA PHE A 67 10.73 -17.40 7.63
C PHE A 67 9.96 -16.23 7.05
N ALA A 68 8.73 -16.50 6.63
CA ALA A 68 7.81 -15.48 6.15
C ALA A 68 6.42 -15.71 6.75
N GLN A 69 5.78 -14.64 7.21
CA GLN A 69 4.48 -14.68 7.86
C GLN A 69 3.45 -13.86 7.10
N LEU A 70 2.26 -14.43 6.97
CA LEU A 70 1.08 -13.83 6.38
C LEU A 70 0.03 -13.57 7.45
N ARG A 71 -0.73 -12.48 7.33
CA ARG A 71 -2.03 -12.32 7.99
C ARG A 71 -3.11 -11.97 6.98
N SER A 72 -4.19 -12.73 6.96
CA SER A 72 -5.32 -12.59 6.04
C SER A 72 -6.55 -12.04 6.77
N SER A 73 -7.30 -11.14 6.12
CA SER A 73 -8.55 -10.57 6.61
C SER A 73 -9.48 -10.31 5.42
N GLY A 74 -10.46 -11.19 5.22
CA GLY A 74 -11.37 -11.11 4.08
C GLY A 74 -10.64 -11.20 2.75
N THR A 75 -10.88 -10.24 1.85
CA THR A 75 -10.25 -10.14 0.53
C THR A 75 -8.83 -9.55 0.56
N HIS A 76 -8.28 -9.28 1.72
CA HIS A 76 -6.97 -8.65 1.89
C HIS A 76 -6.04 -9.52 2.73
N ALA A 77 -4.77 -9.53 2.38
CA ALA A 77 -3.73 -10.13 3.20
C ALA A 77 -2.52 -9.20 3.31
N ARG A 78 -1.73 -9.39 4.37
CA ARG A 78 -0.53 -8.61 4.65
C ARG A 78 0.64 -9.53 4.88
N VAL A 79 1.79 -9.20 4.28
CA VAL A 79 3.07 -9.75 4.71
C VAL A 79 3.36 -9.15 6.08
N HIS A 80 3.32 -9.98 7.11
CA HIS A 80 3.46 -9.50 8.47
C HIS A 80 4.91 -9.42 8.90
N PHE A 81 5.68 -10.47 8.63
CA PHE A 81 7.03 -10.63 9.17
C PHE A 81 7.90 -11.43 8.21
N LEU A 82 9.17 -11.06 8.14
CA LEU A 82 10.20 -11.77 7.39
C LEU A 82 11.43 -11.93 8.30
N ALA A 83 12.04 -13.10 8.30
CA ALA A 83 13.31 -13.32 8.97
C ALA A 83 14.22 -14.26 8.18
N PRO A 84 15.53 -14.02 8.13
CA PRO A 84 16.18 -12.76 8.51
C PRO A 84 15.73 -11.60 7.61
N ALA A 85 16.10 -10.37 7.97
CA ALA A 85 15.97 -9.21 7.11
C ALA A 85 16.64 -9.50 5.75
N SER A 86 16.07 -8.97 4.68
CA SER A 86 16.40 -9.34 3.30
C SER A 86 17.87 -9.09 2.94
N GLY A 87 18.54 -8.13 3.59
CA GLY A 87 19.98 -7.90 3.41
C GLY A 87 20.88 -9.09 3.81
N GLN A 88 20.35 -10.02 4.59
CA GLN A 88 21.04 -11.25 5.03
C GLN A 88 20.52 -12.50 4.32
N LEU A 89 19.54 -12.34 3.42
CA LEU A 89 18.88 -13.43 2.74
C LEU A 89 19.33 -13.51 1.28
N PRO A 90 19.62 -14.70 0.75
CA PRO A 90 19.82 -14.85 -0.69
C PRO A 90 18.59 -14.35 -1.47
N PRO A 91 18.75 -13.49 -2.51
CA PRO A 91 17.61 -12.85 -3.18
C PRO A 91 16.56 -13.82 -3.73
N HIS A 92 16.99 -15.00 -4.21
CA HIS A 92 16.08 -16.03 -4.72
C HIS A 92 15.24 -16.66 -3.61
N THR A 93 15.80 -16.88 -2.43
CA THR A 93 15.10 -17.42 -1.26
C THR A 93 14.01 -16.47 -0.77
N GLY A 94 14.31 -15.17 -0.73
CA GLY A 94 13.34 -14.14 -0.37
C GLY A 94 12.19 -14.04 -1.36
N SER A 95 12.50 -14.04 -2.66
CA SER A 95 11.48 -13.99 -3.71
C SER A 95 10.58 -15.23 -3.67
N ALA A 96 11.16 -16.41 -3.51
CA ALA A 96 10.40 -17.66 -3.42
C ALA A 96 9.48 -17.71 -2.18
N LEU A 97 9.94 -17.18 -1.03
CA LEU A 97 9.08 -17.04 0.16
C LEU A 97 7.90 -16.10 -0.09
N LEU A 98 8.12 -14.97 -0.74
CA LEU A 98 7.05 -14.01 -1.08
C LEU A 98 6.06 -14.60 -2.09
N GLU A 99 6.52 -15.40 -3.06
CA GLU A 99 5.64 -16.13 -3.96
C GLU A 99 4.77 -17.15 -3.22
N GLU A 100 5.33 -17.89 -2.25
CA GLU A 100 4.52 -18.81 -1.43
C GLU A 100 3.51 -18.08 -0.54
N LEU A 101 3.86 -16.91 0.01
CA LEU A 101 2.89 -16.07 0.72
C LEU A 101 1.76 -15.60 -0.22
N ALA A 102 2.09 -15.22 -1.45
CA ALA A 102 1.12 -14.80 -2.46
C ALA A 102 0.19 -15.95 -2.86
N ALA A 103 0.75 -17.14 -3.10
CA ALA A 103 -0.02 -18.34 -3.41
C ALA A 103 -0.96 -18.71 -2.26
N GLU A 104 -0.48 -18.67 -1.01
CA GLU A 104 -1.30 -18.94 0.16
C GLU A 104 -2.41 -17.91 0.36
N ALA A 105 -2.10 -16.62 0.20
CA ALA A 105 -3.10 -15.55 0.26
C ALA A 105 -4.19 -15.75 -0.80
N GLY A 106 -3.80 -16.09 -2.03
CA GLY A 106 -4.73 -16.39 -3.13
C GLY A 106 -5.61 -17.62 -2.84
N ARG A 107 -5.04 -18.69 -2.28
CA ARG A 107 -5.80 -19.88 -1.83
C ARG A 107 -6.82 -19.52 -0.75
N ARG A 108 -6.53 -18.54 0.11
CA ARG A 108 -7.45 -18.02 1.14
C ARG A 108 -8.48 -17.02 0.60
N GLY A 109 -8.46 -16.73 -0.71
CA GLY A 109 -9.40 -15.81 -1.35
C GLY A 109 -9.02 -14.33 -1.25
N ALA A 110 -7.80 -14.02 -0.79
CA ALA A 110 -7.32 -12.64 -0.81
C ALA A 110 -7.00 -12.21 -2.24
N GLN A 111 -7.44 -11.01 -2.60
CA GLN A 111 -7.20 -10.37 -3.89
C GLN A 111 -5.96 -9.47 -3.84
N ASN A 112 -5.53 -9.07 -2.65
CA ASN A 112 -4.41 -8.17 -2.44
C ASN A 112 -3.49 -8.73 -1.35
N LEU A 113 -2.18 -8.73 -1.61
CA LEU A 113 -1.12 -8.94 -0.62
C LEU A 113 -0.35 -7.64 -0.42
N ILE A 114 -0.41 -7.08 0.78
CA ILE A 114 0.12 -5.75 1.11
C ILE A 114 1.38 -5.89 1.98
N ALA A 115 2.34 -4.99 1.78
CA ALA A 115 3.52 -4.86 2.63
C ALA A 115 3.88 -3.38 2.80
N GLU A 116 4.33 -2.99 4.00
CA GLU A 116 4.80 -1.65 4.33
C GLU A 116 6.31 -1.70 4.57
N VAL A 117 7.07 -0.85 3.87
CA VAL A 117 8.54 -0.94 3.85
C VAL A 117 9.18 0.43 3.62
N ASP A 118 10.38 0.64 4.16
CA ASP A 118 11.22 1.81 3.84
C ASP A 118 11.70 1.72 2.38
N GLU A 119 11.54 2.80 1.59
CA GLU A 119 11.91 2.86 0.17
C GLU A 119 13.40 2.67 -0.11
N HIS A 120 14.26 2.86 0.90
CA HIS A 120 15.71 2.71 0.78
C HIS A 120 16.23 1.37 1.32
N SER A 121 15.32 0.48 1.75
CA SER A 121 15.69 -0.81 2.34
C SER A 121 15.88 -1.92 1.29
N ALA A 122 16.60 -2.98 1.68
CA ALA A 122 16.74 -4.16 0.84
C ALA A 122 15.39 -4.90 0.64
N GLU A 123 14.46 -4.76 1.60
CA GLU A 123 13.14 -5.38 1.56
C GLU A 123 12.30 -4.78 0.44
N PHE A 124 12.44 -3.48 0.19
CA PHE A 124 11.77 -2.79 -0.90
C PHE A 124 12.18 -3.40 -2.26
N GLU A 125 13.48 -3.59 -2.49
CA GLU A 125 13.99 -4.21 -3.71
C GLU A 125 13.57 -5.67 -3.85
N MET A 126 13.48 -6.40 -2.74
CA MET A 126 12.98 -7.78 -2.74
C MET A 126 11.49 -7.87 -3.09
N LEU A 127 10.67 -6.97 -2.53
CA LEU A 127 9.24 -6.86 -2.85
C LEU A 127 9.04 -6.50 -4.33
N ARG A 128 9.78 -5.51 -4.85
CA ARG A 128 9.71 -5.13 -6.28
C ARG A 128 10.02 -6.30 -7.20
N ARG A 129 11.09 -7.05 -6.94
CA ARG A 129 11.45 -8.26 -7.72
C ARG A 129 10.37 -9.34 -7.68
N SER A 130 9.61 -9.40 -6.58
CA SER A 130 8.51 -10.35 -6.38
C SER A 130 7.17 -9.85 -6.92
N GLY A 131 7.17 -8.79 -7.74
CA GLY A 131 5.97 -8.28 -8.41
C GLY A 131 5.10 -7.35 -7.56
N PHE A 132 5.60 -6.86 -6.42
CA PHE A 132 4.90 -5.82 -5.67
C PHE A 132 5.11 -4.44 -6.32
N SER A 133 4.07 -3.62 -6.32
CA SER A 133 4.10 -2.24 -6.81
C SER A 133 3.69 -1.27 -5.71
N ILE A 134 4.31 -0.09 -5.68
CA ILE A 134 3.89 1.00 -4.78
C ILE A 134 2.49 1.47 -5.20
N TYR A 135 1.58 1.61 -4.24
CA TYR A 135 0.28 2.25 -4.49
C TYR A 135 0.02 3.48 -3.61
N ALA A 136 0.71 3.59 -2.47
CA ALA A 136 0.69 4.77 -1.62
C ALA A 136 2.04 4.95 -0.92
N ARG A 137 2.29 6.16 -0.44
CA ARG A 137 3.37 6.45 0.51
C ARG A 137 2.78 6.95 1.82
N GLN A 138 3.48 6.69 2.91
CA GLN A 138 3.11 7.15 4.24
C GLN A 138 4.30 7.71 4.99
N GLU A 139 4.02 8.69 5.83
CA GLU A 139 4.95 9.22 6.82
C GLU A 139 4.39 8.89 8.20
N ILE A 140 5.27 8.41 9.07
CA ILE A 140 4.93 8.13 10.46
C ILE A 140 5.53 9.24 11.30
N TYR A 141 4.68 9.91 12.07
CA TYR A 141 5.08 10.91 13.05
C TYR A 141 5.00 10.30 14.44
N GLN A 142 5.97 10.61 15.30
CA GLN A 142 6.02 10.11 16.67
C GLN A 142 6.01 11.26 17.68
N LEU A 143 5.27 11.05 18.76
CA LEU A 143 5.32 11.86 19.96
C LEU A 143 5.72 10.98 21.14
N GLN A 144 6.83 11.32 21.79
CA GLN A 144 7.33 10.58 22.96
C GLN A 144 6.54 10.99 24.22
N PRO A 145 6.33 10.07 25.18
CA PRO A 145 5.74 10.41 26.47
C PRO A 145 6.70 11.34 27.27
N PRO A 146 6.17 12.19 28.18
CA PRO A 146 4.75 12.35 28.48
C PRO A 146 4.00 13.08 27.36
N VAL A 147 2.80 12.60 27.04
CA VAL A 147 1.93 13.25 26.04
C VAL A 147 1.32 14.50 26.68
N PRO A 148 1.60 15.71 26.17
CA PRO A 148 1.02 16.92 26.71
C PRO A 148 -0.51 16.94 26.48
N PRO A 149 -1.30 17.43 27.44
CA PRO A 149 -2.73 17.60 27.25
C PRO A 149 -2.99 18.58 26.12
N GLY A 150 -3.87 18.21 25.19
CA GLY A 150 -4.24 19.07 24.09
C GLY A 150 -5.37 20.04 24.47
N PRO A 151 -5.52 21.15 23.74
CA PRO A 151 -6.41 22.26 24.13
C PRO A 151 -7.90 22.04 23.83
N SER A 152 -8.34 20.82 23.52
CA SER A 152 -9.68 20.53 22.98
C SER A 152 -10.29 19.29 23.61
N SER A 153 -11.61 19.29 23.76
CA SER A 153 -12.43 18.13 24.15
C SER A 153 -13.43 17.72 23.06
N ALA A 154 -13.24 18.20 21.83
CA ALA A 154 -14.23 18.06 20.75
C ALA A 154 -14.31 16.65 20.14
N LEU A 155 -13.34 15.77 20.45
CA LEU A 155 -13.39 14.38 20.03
C LEU A 155 -14.25 13.55 20.98
N ARG A 156 -15.13 12.74 20.39
CA ARG A 156 -15.89 11.73 21.13
C ARG A 156 -15.52 10.32 20.66
N LYS A 157 -15.71 9.33 21.53
CA LYS A 157 -15.54 7.93 21.15
C LYS A 157 -16.56 7.56 20.06
N ARG A 158 -16.12 6.78 19.08
CA ARG A 158 -16.98 6.20 18.07
C ARG A 158 -18.02 5.26 18.70
N THR A 159 -19.23 5.30 18.17
CA THR A 159 -20.34 4.41 18.53
C THR A 159 -20.77 3.56 17.32
N ALA A 160 -21.66 2.59 17.52
CA ALA A 160 -22.21 1.80 16.42
C ALA A 160 -23.03 2.64 15.43
N ALA A 161 -23.69 3.71 15.89
CA ALA A 161 -24.49 4.61 15.06
C ALA A 161 -23.64 5.38 14.04
N ASP A 162 -22.34 5.56 14.30
CA ASP A 162 -21.43 6.27 13.42
C ASP A 162 -20.98 5.44 12.20
N GLY A 163 -21.33 4.14 12.15
CA GLY A 163 -20.79 3.20 11.17
C GLY A 163 -20.99 3.64 9.72
N LEU A 164 -22.20 4.10 9.37
CA LEU A 164 -22.51 4.57 8.02
C LEU A 164 -21.79 5.88 7.68
N ALA A 165 -21.75 6.83 8.62
CA ALA A 165 -21.07 8.11 8.42
C ALA A 165 -19.55 7.92 8.25
N VAL A 166 -18.95 6.99 8.99
CA VAL A 166 -17.52 6.64 8.86
C VAL A 166 -17.24 6.02 7.49
N LEU A 167 -18.11 5.13 7.01
CA LEU A 167 -17.96 4.54 5.67
C LEU A 167 -18.10 5.61 4.57
N ALA A 168 -19.10 6.49 4.69
CA ALA A 168 -19.27 7.60 3.76
C ALA A 168 -18.06 8.55 3.77
N LEU A 169 -17.52 8.89 4.95
CA LEU A 169 -16.30 9.67 5.05
C LEU A 169 -15.13 8.98 4.37
N TYR A 170 -14.91 7.68 4.63
CA TYR A 170 -13.88 6.89 3.96
C TYR A 170 -14.01 6.94 2.43
N ASP A 171 -15.22 6.74 1.92
CA ASP A 171 -15.50 6.76 0.49
C ASP A 171 -15.20 8.12 -0.15
N ASN A 172 -15.42 9.21 0.58
CA ASN A 172 -15.18 10.57 0.09
C ASN A 172 -13.71 10.99 0.16
N VAL A 173 -12.95 10.55 1.16
CA VAL A 173 -11.59 11.07 1.43
C VAL A 173 -10.47 10.16 0.92
N VAL A 174 -10.72 8.86 0.79
CA VAL A 174 -9.69 7.90 0.37
C VAL A 174 -9.74 7.75 -1.16
N PRO A 175 -8.63 7.95 -1.89
CA PRO A 175 -8.61 7.79 -3.34
C PRO A 175 -9.06 6.40 -3.80
N ARG A 176 -9.79 6.33 -4.93
CA ARG A 176 -10.37 5.08 -5.46
C ARG A 176 -9.34 3.96 -5.67
N LEU A 177 -8.13 4.31 -6.11
CA LEU A 177 -7.03 3.34 -6.28
C LEU A 177 -6.57 2.72 -4.95
N VAL A 178 -6.63 3.47 -3.84
CA VAL A 178 -6.31 2.98 -2.49
C VAL A 178 -7.43 2.10 -1.95
N GLN A 179 -8.70 2.47 -2.20
CA GLN A 179 -9.86 1.68 -1.77
C GLN A 179 -9.92 0.27 -2.39
N GLN A 180 -9.34 0.09 -3.58
CA GLN A 180 -9.22 -1.22 -4.21
C GLN A 180 -8.21 -2.15 -3.52
N VAL A 181 -7.34 -1.60 -2.68
CA VAL A 181 -6.19 -2.28 -2.09
C VAL A 181 -6.28 -2.36 -0.57
N GLU A 182 -6.82 -1.36 0.10
CA GLU A 182 -7.00 -1.35 1.55
C GLU A 182 -8.46 -1.61 1.94
N PRO A 183 -8.71 -2.41 2.99
CA PRO A 183 -10.06 -2.57 3.50
C PRO A 183 -10.59 -1.27 4.10
N ALA A 184 -11.88 -1.01 3.91
CA ALA A 184 -12.58 0.06 4.63
C ALA A 184 -12.53 -0.17 6.15
N PRO A 185 -12.61 0.91 6.96
CA PRO A 185 -12.64 0.79 8.41
C PRO A 185 -13.75 -0.15 8.89
N SER A 186 -13.41 -1.06 9.79
CA SER A 186 -14.38 -2.02 10.34
C SER A 186 -15.56 -1.31 11.02
N ALA A 187 -16.76 -1.88 10.87
CA ALA A 187 -17.98 -1.42 11.55
C ALA A 187 -17.86 -1.45 13.10
N LYS A 188 -16.99 -2.33 13.63
CA LYS A 188 -16.75 -2.52 15.08
C LYS A 188 -15.40 -1.93 15.53
N GLY A 189 -14.80 -1.06 14.73
CA GLY A 189 -13.48 -0.50 14.99
C GLY A 189 -13.43 0.47 16.17
N ASN A 190 -12.31 0.46 16.89
CA ASN A 190 -12.01 1.47 17.90
C ASN A 190 -11.57 2.78 17.23
N GLY A 191 -11.96 3.90 17.83
CA GLY A 191 -11.54 5.21 17.36
C GLY A 191 -12.36 6.35 17.94
N TYR A 192 -12.05 7.54 17.46
CA TYR A 192 -12.70 8.78 17.85
C TYR A 192 -13.21 9.51 16.63
N VAL A 193 -14.28 10.25 16.82
CA VAL A 193 -14.92 11.01 15.76
C VAL A 193 -15.02 12.47 16.16
N PHE A 194 -14.86 13.33 15.16
CA PHE A 194 -15.10 14.75 15.24
C PHE A 194 -16.30 15.09 14.36
N THR A 195 -17.27 15.79 14.93
CA THR A 195 -18.46 16.24 14.22
C THR A 195 -18.60 17.75 14.34
N ARG A 196 -18.89 18.42 13.22
CA ARG A 196 -19.15 19.86 13.17
C ARG A 196 -20.41 20.09 12.33
N GLY A 197 -21.34 20.90 12.83
CA GLY A 197 -22.62 21.14 12.14
C GLY A 197 -23.51 19.90 11.98
N GLY A 198 -23.32 18.87 12.81
CA GLY A 198 -24.05 17.59 12.69
C GLY A 198 -23.42 16.59 11.72
N GLU A 199 -22.37 16.96 11.00
CA GLU A 199 -21.69 16.09 10.03
C GLU A 199 -20.37 15.55 10.58
N LEU A 200 -20.03 14.32 10.17
CA LEU A 200 -18.77 13.66 10.52
C LEU A 200 -17.64 14.19 9.63
N GLN A 201 -16.75 15.01 10.20
CA GLN A 201 -15.63 15.60 9.45
C GLN A 201 -14.30 14.90 9.68
N ALA A 202 -14.13 14.20 10.81
CA ALA A 202 -12.95 13.36 11.03
C ALA A 202 -13.29 12.06 11.77
N PHE A 203 -12.58 11.00 11.39
CA PHE A 203 -12.53 9.75 12.11
C PHE A 203 -11.06 9.36 12.32
N LEU A 204 -10.68 9.19 13.58
CA LEU A 204 -9.37 8.69 13.98
C LEU A 204 -9.51 7.22 14.35
N GLN A 205 -9.02 6.33 13.50
CA GLN A 205 -8.91 4.92 13.83
C GLN A 205 -7.70 4.71 14.73
N VAL A 206 -7.89 4.04 15.87
CA VAL A 206 -6.85 3.93 16.90
C VAL A 206 -6.55 2.47 17.21
N GLY A 207 -5.29 2.08 16.96
CA GLY A 207 -4.71 0.81 17.38
C GLY A 207 -3.85 1.01 18.62
N ARG A 208 -4.24 0.40 19.75
CA ARG A 208 -3.44 0.41 20.99
C ARG A 208 -2.80 -0.94 21.23
N GLY A 209 -1.58 -0.93 21.76
CA GLY A 209 -0.91 -2.11 22.28
C GLY A 209 0.02 -1.76 23.43
N THR A 210 0.77 -2.74 23.91
CA THR A 210 1.63 -2.62 25.10
C THR A 210 2.77 -1.63 24.92
N ARG A 211 3.15 -1.29 23.69
CA ARG A 211 4.32 -0.45 23.37
C ARG A 211 4.00 0.91 22.77
N GLY A 212 2.74 1.16 22.41
CA GLY A 212 2.41 2.32 21.60
C GLY A 212 0.93 2.45 21.28
N CYS A 213 0.56 3.65 20.88
CA CYS A 213 -0.73 4.00 20.31
C CYS A 213 -0.52 4.47 18.86
N PHE A 214 -1.22 3.87 17.90
CA PHE A 214 -1.11 4.21 16.49
C PHE A 214 -2.43 4.77 15.98
N VAL A 215 -2.36 5.92 15.33
CA VAL A 215 -3.50 6.68 14.82
C VAL A 215 -3.47 6.69 13.31
N GLN A 216 -4.55 6.21 12.70
CA GLN A 216 -4.80 6.35 11.27
C GLN A 216 -5.99 7.32 11.07
N PRO A 217 -5.73 8.53 10.58
CA PRO A 217 -6.75 9.55 10.41
C PRO A 217 -7.48 9.41 9.06
N PHE A 218 -8.80 9.65 9.08
CA PHE A 218 -9.64 9.87 7.90
C PHE A 218 -10.28 11.24 8.08
N LEU A 219 -9.86 12.19 7.23
CA LEU A 219 -10.13 13.62 7.42
C LEU A 219 -10.81 14.18 6.17
N HIS A 220 -11.99 14.78 6.35
CA HIS A 220 -12.62 15.54 5.29
C HIS A 220 -11.79 16.79 5.00
N PRO A 221 -11.64 17.24 3.73
CA PRO A 221 -10.88 18.45 3.41
C PRO A 221 -11.33 19.69 4.21
N GLU A 222 -12.63 19.78 4.53
CA GLU A 222 -13.17 20.87 5.35
C GLU A 222 -12.64 20.90 6.78
N VAL A 223 -12.03 19.83 7.30
CA VAL A 223 -11.48 19.84 8.66
C VAL A 223 -10.12 20.55 8.72
N GLN A 224 -9.58 21.01 7.60
CA GLN A 224 -8.26 21.65 7.54
C GLN A 224 -8.15 22.88 8.46
N ASP A 225 -9.23 23.66 8.62
CA ASP A 225 -9.28 24.80 9.54
C ASP A 225 -9.41 24.38 11.02
N ALA A 226 -9.94 23.18 11.26
CA ALA A 226 -10.18 22.61 12.59
C ALA A 226 -9.19 21.48 12.97
N ILE A 227 -8.13 21.26 12.20
CA ILE A 227 -7.22 20.12 12.41
C ILE A 227 -6.50 20.20 13.75
N SER A 228 -6.15 21.41 14.21
CA SER A 228 -5.56 21.62 15.53
C SER A 228 -6.51 21.21 16.67
N VAL A 229 -7.81 21.41 16.48
CA VAL A 229 -8.86 20.98 17.41
C VAL A 229 -8.98 19.46 17.43
N VAL A 230 -8.82 18.79 16.29
CA VAL A 230 -8.84 17.32 16.17
C VAL A 230 -7.60 16.70 16.81
N VAL A 231 -6.40 17.15 16.44
CA VAL A 231 -5.14 16.65 17.03
C VAL A 231 -5.09 16.95 18.52
N GLY A 232 -5.38 18.19 18.92
CA GLY A 232 -5.46 18.58 20.32
C GLY A 232 -6.51 17.79 21.11
N GLY A 233 -7.67 17.54 20.49
CA GLY A 233 -8.71 16.69 21.09
C GLY A 233 -8.23 15.28 21.36
N PHE A 234 -7.40 14.73 20.46
CA PHE A 234 -6.85 13.40 20.63
C PHE A 234 -5.78 13.37 21.72
N LEU A 235 -4.87 14.35 21.73
CA LEU A 235 -3.85 14.46 22.77
C LEU A 235 -4.46 14.64 24.16
N GLN A 236 -5.57 15.38 24.28
CA GLN A 236 -6.30 15.50 25.55
C GLN A 236 -6.82 14.15 26.06
N LEU A 237 -7.26 13.26 25.16
CA LEU A 237 -7.70 11.91 25.50
C LEU A 237 -6.54 10.98 25.87
N GLU A 238 -5.37 11.17 25.26
CA GLU A 238 -4.17 10.36 25.50
C GLU A 238 -3.33 10.85 26.69
N ALA A 239 -3.42 12.13 27.09
CA ALA A 239 -2.68 12.69 28.21
C ALA A 239 -2.99 12.00 29.56
N HIS A 240 -4.18 11.37 29.68
CA HIS A 240 -4.58 10.59 30.85
C HIS A 240 -4.27 9.10 30.74
N GLN A 241 -3.68 8.66 29.62
CA GLN A 241 -3.33 7.27 29.35
C GLN A 241 -1.84 7.02 29.61
N SER A 242 -1.50 5.74 29.87
CA SER A 242 -0.14 5.30 30.24
C SER A 242 0.93 5.74 29.24
N GLY A 243 2.16 6.00 29.74
CA GLY A 243 3.32 6.58 29.05
C GLY A 243 3.92 5.78 27.88
N ASN A 244 3.09 5.41 26.91
CA ASN A 244 3.51 4.83 25.64
C ASN A 244 3.65 5.93 24.58
N PRO A 245 4.60 5.81 23.64
CA PRO A 245 4.69 6.72 22.50
C PRO A 245 3.43 6.71 21.63
N LEU A 246 3.11 7.88 21.08
CA LEU A 246 2.08 8.03 20.06
C LEU A 246 2.71 7.99 18.67
N TYR A 247 2.04 7.31 17.74
CA TYR A 247 2.39 7.27 16.33
C TYR A 247 1.21 7.73 15.51
N TRP A 248 1.46 8.63 14.55
CA TRP A 248 0.44 9.19 13.68
C TRP A 248 0.81 8.93 12.22
N CYS A 249 -0.05 8.20 11.50
CA CYS A 249 0.14 7.90 10.09
C CYS A 249 -0.40 9.05 9.23
N VAL A 250 0.43 9.56 8.33
CA VAL A 250 0.05 10.57 7.33
C VAL A 250 0.23 9.96 5.94
N ARG A 251 -0.88 9.71 5.23
CA ARG A 251 -0.83 9.28 3.82
C ARG A 251 -0.45 10.46 2.92
N SER A 252 0.09 10.18 1.72
CA SER A 252 0.49 11.24 0.77
C SER A 252 -0.61 12.25 0.45
N TYR A 253 -1.88 11.81 0.40
CA TYR A 253 -3.03 12.69 0.15
C TYR A 253 -3.46 13.53 1.38
N GLN A 254 -2.77 13.40 2.51
CA GLN A 254 -3.03 14.09 3.77
C GLN A 254 -1.85 14.95 4.24
N GLN A 255 -0.86 15.21 3.37
CA GLN A 255 0.36 15.94 3.72
C GLN A 255 0.12 17.34 4.31
N TRP A 256 -1.04 17.94 4.04
CA TRP A 256 -1.43 19.25 4.58
C TRP A 256 -1.46 19.29 6.12
N MET A 257 -1.64 18.16 6.82
CA MET A 257 -1.66 18.13 8.29
C MET A 257 -0.26 18.16 8.94
N ARG A 258 0.81 18.04 8.13
CA ARG A 258 2.20 17.91 8.63
C ARG A 258 2.57 19.02 9.60
N HIS A 259 2.31 20.27 9.24
CA HIS A 259 2.69 21.42 10.06
C HIS A 259 2.00 21.38 11.42
N THR A 260 0.70 21.05 11.46
CA THR A 260 -0.03 20.89 12.71
C THR A 260 0.59 19.83 13.62
N LEU A 261 0.99 18.67 13.08
CA LEU A 261 1.65 17.64 13.90
C LEU A 261 2.97 18.15 14.49
N LEU A 262 3.79 18.87 13.70
CA LEU A 262 5.04 19.46 14.19
C LEU A 262 4.79 20.50 15.28
N ASP A 263 3.74 21.33 15.15
CA ASP A 263 3.36 22.33 16.16
C ASP A 263 2.97 21.69 17.49
N PHE A 264 2.39 20.48 17.45
CA PHE A 264 2.10 19.67 18.64
C PHE A 264 3.31 18.87 19.16
N GLY A 265 4.51 19.09 18.61
CA GLY A 265 5.74 18.46 19.06
C GLY A 265 5.98 17.06 18.52
N PHE A 266 5.23 16.62 17.51
CA PHE A 266 5.57 15.39 16.82
C PHE A 266 6.86 15.54 16.02
N THR A 267 7.59 14.44 15.87
CA THR A 267 8.80 14.35 15.04
C THR A 267 8.59 13.29 13.96
N LEU A 268 9.26 13.44 12.81
CA LEU A 268 9.21 12.41 11.77
C LEU A 268 9.95 11.15 12.27
N TYR A 269 9.24 10.03 12.34
CA TYR A 269 9.79 8.73 12.71
C TYR A 269 10.35 7.99 11.49
N GLY A 270 9.64 8.04 10.37
CA GLY A 270 10.08 7.37 9.13
C GLY A 270 9.11 7.55 7.98
N GLN A 271 9.60 7.25 6.78
CA GLN A 271 8.83 7.26 5.53
C GLN A 271 8.78 5.84 4.98
N GLN A 272 7.64 5.46 4.43
CA GLN A 272 7.43 4.10 3.93
C GLN A 272 6.63 4.10 2.64
N ALA A 273 7.04 3.22 1.71
CA ALA A 273 6.19 2.78 0.63
C ALA A 273 5.20 1.73 1.15
N VAL A 274 3.95 1.90 0.75
CA VAL A 274 2.92 0.87 0.91
C VAL A 274 2.78 0.18 -0.44
N MET A 275 3.17 -1.08 -0.47
CA MET A 275 3.27 -1.90 -1.67
C MET A 275 2.20 -2.97 -1.71
N VAL A 276 1.76 -3.33 -2.91
CA VAL A 276 0.75 -4.36 -3.14
C VAL A 276 1.16 -5.28 -4.28
N LYS A 277 0.90 -6.57 -4.09
CA LYS A 277 0.80 -7.56 -5.16
C LYS A 277 -0.66 -7.96 -5.31
N ARG A 278 -1.24 -7.67 -6.48
CA ARG A 278 -2.60 -8.09 -6.82
C ARG A 278 -2.58 -9.57 -7.17
N LEU A 279 -3.51 -10.33 -6.62
CA LEU A 279 -3.60 -11.78 -6.74
C LEU A 279 -4.81 -12.16 -7.58
N VAL A 280 -4.64 -13.20 -8.39
CA VAL A 280 -5.75 -13.83 -9.13
C VAL A 280 -6.36 -14.90 -8.23
N VAL A 281 -7.63 -14.72 -7.84
CA VAL A 281 -8.34 -15.69 -7.01
C VAL A 281 -9.11 -16.66 -7.92
N PRO A 282 -8.93 -17.98 -7.77
CA PRO A 282 -9.70 -18.94 -8.55
C PRO A 282 -11.18 -18.88 -8.14
N VAL A 283 -12.05 -18.56 -9.10
CA VAL A 283 -13.50 -18.56 -8.89
C VAL A 283 -14.03 -19.99 -9.05
N ARG A 284 -14.80 -20.50 -8.08
CA ARG A 284 -15.49 -21.79 -8.24
C ARG A 284 -16.46 -21.70 -9.43
N ARG A 285 -16.33 -22.61 -10.39
CA ARG A 285 -17.13 -22.65 -11.64
C ARG A 285 -18.65 -22.56 -11.40
N ALA A 286 -19.15 -23.17 -10.33
CA ALA A 286 -20.55 -23.07 -9.92
C ALA A 286 -21.04 -21.64 -9.61
N LEU A 287 -20.16 -20.71 -9.24
CA LEU A 287 -20.49 -19.29 -9.07
C LEU A 287 -20.56 -18.56 -10.43
N LEU A 288 -19.68 -18.91 -11.37
CA LEU A 288 -19.70 -18.39 -12.74
C LEU A 288 -20.98 -18.85 -13.47
N ASP A 289 -21.39 -20.10 -13.27
CA ASP A 289 -22.63 -20.64 -13.85
C ASP A 289 -23.88 -19.93 -13.29
N ARG A 290 -23.85 -19.45 -12.04
CA ARG A 290 -24.93 -18.63 -11.46
C ARG A 290 -24.94 -17.18 -11.95
N LEU A 291 -23.77 -16.61 -12.25
CA LEU A 291 -23.66 -15.27 -12.85
C LEU A 291 -24.05 -15.28 -14.34
N ALA A 292 -23.87 -16.41 -15.03
CA ALA A 292 -24.28 -16.61 -16.42
C ALA A 292 -25.81 -16.64 -16.64
N VAL A 293 -26.61 -16.68 -15.56
CA VAL A 293 -28.09 -16.65 -15.62
C VAL A 293 -28.65 -15.22 -15.59
N LEU A 294 -27.81 -14.20 -15.39
CA LEU A 294 -28.24 -12.81 -15.59
C LEU A 294 -28.25 -12.53 -17.10
N PRO A 295 -29.40 -12.17 -17.71
CA PRO A 295 -29.40 -11.76 -19.11
C PRO A 295 -28.47 -10.55 -19.22
N ALA A 296 -27.41 -10.70 -20.01
CA ALA A 296 -26.53 -9.59 -20.33
C ALA A 296 -27.41 -8.48 -20.93
N PRO A 297 -27.40 -7.24 -20.40
CA PRO A 297 -27.99 -6.14 -21.13
C PRO A 297 -27.29 -6.09 -22.49
N GLU A 298 -28.06 -6.02 -23.58
CA GLU A 298 -27.52 -5.83 -24.91
C GLU A 298 -26.70 -4.53 -24.92
N ILE A 299 -25.39 -4.66 -24.74
CA ILE A 299 -24.47 -3.57 -24.97
C ILE A 299 -24.41 -3.41 -26.48
N LYS A 300 -25.23 -2.49 -27.01
CA LYS A 300 -25.05 -1.98 -28.37
C LYS A 300 -23.64 -1.39 -28.45
N VAL A 301 -22.75 -2.13 -29.08
CA VAL A 301 -21.39 -1.69 -29.42
C VAL A 301 -21.52 -0.39 -30.21
N SER A 302 -21.34 0.74 -29.55
CA SER A 302 -21.26 2.04 -30.21
C SER A 302 -19.82 2.28 -30.61
N ALA A 303 -19.64 2.39 -31.92
CA ALA A 303 -18.43 2.71 -32.68
C ALA A 303 -17.41 1.56 -32.87
N ARG A 304 -17.31 1.10 -34.12
CA ARG A 304 -16.05 0.59 -34.68
C ARG A 304 -15.08 1.76 -34.75
N ILE A 305 -13.91 1.64 -34.15
CA ILE A 305 -12.77 2.50 -34.48
C ILE A 305 -12.37 2.12 -35.91
N THR A 306 -12.92 2.83 -36.91
CA THR A 306 -12.36 2.81 -38.25
C THR A 306 -11.03 3.56 -38.21
N GLU A 307 -9.96 2.79 -38.39
CA GLU A 307 -8.62 3.26 -38.71
C GLU A 307 -8.69 3.95 -40.08
N SER A 308 -9.07 5.24 -40.09
CA SER A 308 -8.98 6.04 -41.32
C SER A 308 -7.53 6.49 -41.49
N ALA A 309 -6.74 5.67 -42.17
CA ALA A 309 -5.57 6.17 -42.89
C ALA A 309 -6.07 7.21 -43.91
N ARG A 310 -5.92 8.50 -43.61
CA ARG A 310 -6.03 9.58 -44.60
C ARG A 310 -4.78 9.52 -45.49
N ALA A 311 -4.80 8.60 -46.45
CA ALA A 311 -4.18 8.84 -47.74
C ALA A 311 -5.20 9.68 -48.51
N ASP A 312 -5.00 11.00 -48.55
CA ASP A 312 -5.51 11.90 -49.60
C ASP A 312 -5.10 13.35 -49.29
N LEU A 313 -3.88 13.69 -49.72
CA LEU A 313 -3.47 15.04 -50.06
C LEU A 313 -2.48 14.96 -51.24
N LEU A 314 -2.95 14.36 -52.34
CA LEU A 314 -2.47 14.53 -53.71
C LEU A 314 -3.74 14.42 -54.58
N PRO A 315 -4.19 15.51 -55.21
CA PRO A 315 -3.84 15.65 -56.63
C PRO A 315 -3.79 17.11 -57.10
N ALA A 316 -2.76 17.49 -57.88
CA ALA A 316 -2.86 18.48 -58.97
C ALA A 316 -1.49 18.74 -59.62
N LEU A 317 -0.92 17.75 -60.32
CA LEU A 317 0.13 18.00 -61.32
C LEU A 317 -0.04 17.05 -62.50
N ALA A 318 -1.06 17.30 -63.32
CA ALA A 318 -1.14 16.76 -64.68
C ALA A 318 -2.02 17.70 -65.51
N GLY A 319 -1.44 18.79 -65.98
CA GLY A 319 -2.13 19.69 -66.90
C GLY A 319 -1.56 21.08 -66.94
N TYR A 320 -0.28 21.26 -67.27
CA TYR A 320 0.13 22.42 -68.06
C TYR A 320 1.48 22.22 -68.76
N ALA A 321 1.39 22.27 -70.09
CA ALA A 321 2.37 22.73 -71.07
C ALA A 321 3.65 21.92 -71.37
N ALA A 322 3.69 21.53 -72.64
CA ALA A 322 4.87 21.29 -73.45
C ALA A 322 5.91 22.43 -73.38
N ARG A 323 7.15 22.06 -73.68
CA ARG A 323 8.33 22.95 -73.86
C ARG A 323 8.04 24.10 -74.85
N PRO A 324 8.78 25.22 -74.74
CA PRO A 324 9.96 25.34 -75.60
C PRO A 324 11.22 25.93 -74.91
N ASN A 325 12.37 25.49 -75.43
CA ASN A 325 13.72 26.09 -75.49
C ASN A 325 14.41 26.73 -74.26
N LEU A 326 15.61 26.18 -73.99
CA LEU A 326 16.76 26.73 -73.24
C LEU A 326 17.26 28.07 -73.86
N PRO A 327 17.90 28.97 -73.07
CA PRO A 327 19.34 28.86 -72.83
C PRO A 327 19.83 29.20 -71.41
N ALA A 328 21.12 28.91 -71.22
CA ALA A 328 21.95 28.95 -70.01
C ALA A 328 22.03 30.29 -69.29
N GLU A 329 22.19 30.26 -67.96
CA GLU A 329 23.35 30.81 -67.23
C GLU A 329 23.09 30.77 -65.70
N PHE A 330 24.18 30.68 -64.93
CA PHE A 330 24.30 30.79 -63.47
C PHE A 330 24.02 29.55 -62.60
N ALA A 331 25.08 28.75 -62.46
CA ALA A 331 25.37 27.93 -61.29
C ALA A 331 25.61 28.79 -60.02
N PRO A 332 25.49 28.18 -58.83
CA PRO A 332 26.50 28.41 -57.79
C PRO A 332 27.09 27.11 -57.20
N VAL A 333 28.30 27.32 -56.68
CA VAL A 333 29.39 26.42 -56.24
C VAL A 333 29.06 25.68 -54.91
N PRO A 334 29.63 24.49 -54.65
CA PRO A 334 29.42 23.72 -53.43
C PRO A 334 30.33 24.18 -52.28
N GLY A 335 29.78 24.28 -51.07
CA GLY A 335 30.57 24.31 -49.84
C GLY A 335 29.99 25.19 -48.75
N THR A 336 29.39 24.57 -47.74
CA THR A 336 29.60 24.83 -46.30
C THR A 336 28.68 23.89 -45.52
N LEU A 337 29.26 22.85 -44.92
CA LEU A 337 28.58 21.99 -43.93
C LEU A 337 28.43 22.77 -42.60
N PRO A 338 27.25 22.78 -41.93
CA PRO A 338 27.07 23.48 -40.68
C PRO A 338 27.69 22.75 -39.48
N ALA A 339 28.30 23.54 -38.60
CA ALA A 339 29.17 23.14 -37.50
C ALA A 339 28.43 22.70 -36.22
N TRP A 340 27.73 21.57 -36.25
CA TRP A 340 27.21 20.92 -35.02
C TRP A 340 27.72 19.49 -34.79
N GLU A 341 28.63 19.01 -35.64
CA GLU A 341 29.27 17.68 -35.50
C GLU A 341 30.67 17.77 -34.85
N ARG A 342 30.86 18.70 -33.92
CA ARG A 342 32.02 18.74 -33.02
C ARG A 342 31.57 19.22 -31.66
N LEU A 343 31.40 18.31 -30.70
CA LEU A 343 32.02 18.33 -29.36
C LEU A 343 31.33 17.32 -28.42
N ASN A 344 32.18 16.41 -27.93
CA ASN A 344 32.19 15.62 -26.69
C ASN A 344 30.96 15.56 -25.79
#